data_AF-A0A7V4G889-F1
#
_entry.id   AF-A0A7V4G889-F1
#
_cell.length_a   1.000
_cell.length_b   1.000
_cell.length_c   1.000
_cell.angle_alpha   90.00
_cell.angle_beta   90.00
_cell.angle_gamma   90.00
#
_symmetry.space_group_name_H-M   'P 1'
#
loop_
_entity.id
_entity.type
_entity.pdbx_description
1 polymer ?
#
loop_
_entity_poly.entity_id
_entity_poly.type
_entity_poly.pdbx_seq_one_letter_code
_entity_poly.pdbx_strand_id
1 'polypeptide(L)' 'MKLSIVMPVYNEEATLEEIFRRVQATPYDKEIIAVDDASQDRSREILEGLARQ' A
#
# COMPACT_ATOMS: atom_id res chain seq x y z
N MET A 1 9.01 -19.38 2.53
CA MET A 1 7.70 -19.05 1.93
C MET A 1 7.41 -17.60 2.25
N LYS A 2 6.91 -16.84 1.26
CA LYS A 2 6.68 -15.39 1.38
C LYS A 2 5.19 -15.13 1.65
N LEU A 3 4.87 -14.21 2.55
CA LEU A 3 3.49 -13.78 2.82
C LEU A 3 3.06 -12.77 1.74
N SER A 4 2.00 -13.06 1.01
CA SER A 4 1.41 -12.13 0.04
C SER A 4 0.30 -11.32 0.71
N ILE A 5 0.46 -10.00 0.75
CA ILE A 5 -0.52 -9.07 1.33
C ILE A 5 -1.17 -8.31 0.17
N VAL A 6 -2.48 -8.52 -0.02
CA VAL A 6 -3.27 -7.81 -1.03
C VAL A 6 -3.99 -6.64 -0.36
N MET A 7 -3.84 -5.45 -0.91
CA MET A 7 -4.36 -4.21 -0.34
C MET A 7 -5.23 -3.48 -1.37
N PRO A 8 -6.57 -3.62 -1.35
CA PRO A 8 -7.44 -2.74 -2.12
C PRO A 8 -7.39 -1.33 -1.52
N VAL A 9 -7.31 -0.32 -2.38
CA VAL A 9 -7.16 1.09 -1.99
C VAL A 9 -8.22 1.92 -2.69
N TYR A 10 -9.03 2.65 -1.92
CA TYR A 10 -10.00 3.61 -2.45
C TYR A 10 -10.08 4.84 -1.55
N ASN A 11 -9.61 5.98 -2.05
CA ASN A 11 -9.61 7.25 -1.33
C ASN A 11 -8.96 7.20 0.07
N GLU A 12 -7.75 6.65 0.15
CA GLU A 12 -6.95 6.47 1.38
C GLU A 12 -5.80 7.49 1.50
N GLU A 13 -5.87 8.68 0.87
CA GLU A 13 -4.76 9.65 0.90
C GLU A 13 -4.28 10.03 2.31
N ALA A 14 -5.19 9.99 3.29
CA ALA A 14 -4.90 10.37 4.67
C ALA A 14 -4.21 9.26 5.49
N THR A 15 -4.23 8.02 5.03
CA THR A 15 -3.97 6.82 5.84
C THR A 15 -3.01 5.83 5.17
N LEU A 16 -2.93 5.86 3.85
CA LEU A 16 -2.19 4.89 3.04
C LEU A 16 -0.71 4.77 3.43
N GLU A 17 -0.01 5.89 3.62
CA GLU A 17 1.41 5.87 4.01
C GLU A 17 1.63 5.20 5.38
N GLU A 18 0.76 5.49 6.35
CA GLU A 18 0.84 4.92 7.68
C GLU A 18 0.51 3.43 7.68
N ILE A 19 -0.51 3.02 6.92
CA ILE A 19 -0.86 1.61 6.71
C ILE A 19 0.33 0.87 6.10
N PHE A 20 0.90 1.40 5.01
CA PHE A 20 2.05 0.81 4.34
C PHE A 20 3.25 0.68 5.30
N ARG A 21 3.59 1.74 6.03
CA ARG A 21 4.67 1.74 7.03
C ARG A 21 4.49 0.65 8.08
N ARG A 22 3.27 0.49 8.61
CA ARG A 22 2.96 -0.55 9.61
C ARG A 22 3.07 -1.96 9.04
N VAL A 23 2.54 -2.18 7.83
CA VAL A 23 2.62 -3.48 7.14
C VAL A 23 4.08 -3.83 6.83
N GLN A 24 4.85 -2.87 6.33
CA GLN A 24 6.28 -3.02 6.02
C GLN A 24 7.08 -3.44 7.27
N ALA A 25 6.76 -2.89 8.44
CA ALA A 25 7.46 -3.16 9.70
C ALA A 25 7.21 -4.55 10.31
N THR A 26 6.26 -5.34 9.80
CA THR A 26 5.98 -6.69 10.33
C THR A 26 7.18 -7.66 10.14
N PRO A 27 7.40 -8.67 11.00
CA PRO A 27 8.59 -9.52 10.93
C PRO A 27 8.41 -10.72 9.97
N TYR A 28 7.81 -10.50 8.81
CA TYR A 28 7.61 -11.53 7.79
C TYR A 28 8.41 -11.22 6.53
N ASP A 29 8.92 -12.24 5.84
CA ASP A 29 9.27 -12.09 4.43
C ASP A 29 7.96 -11.97 3.64
N LYS A 30 7.75 -10.82 2.99
CA LYS A 30 6.43 -10.44 2.45
C LYS A 30 6.50 -9.69 1.13
N GLU A 31 5.44 -9.81 0.34
CA GLU A 31 5.15 -8.96 -0.81
C GLU A 31 3.85 -8.22 -0.57
N ILE A 32 3.77 -6.99 -1.07
CA ILE A 32 2.59 -6.14 -0.94
C ILE A 32 2.08 -5.86 -2.35
N ILE A 33 0.83 -6.22 -2.61
CA ILE A 33 0.15 -6.02 -3.89
C ILE A 33 -0.99 -5.05 -3.63
N ALA A 34 -0.75 -3.76 -3.92
CA ALA A 34 -1.77 -2.72 -3.79
C ALA A 34 -2.54 -2.55 -5.10
N VAL A 35 -3.87 -2.47 -5.01
CA VAL A 35 -4.77 -2.28 -6.16
C VAL A 35 -5.62 -1.04 -5.90
N ASP A 36 -5.37 0.02 -6.66
CA ASP A 36 -6.19 1.23 -6.65
C ASP A 36 -7.55 0.98 -7.32
N ASP A 37 -8.63 1.18 -6.60
CA ASP A 37 -10.01 0.99 -7.06
C ASP A 37 -10.60 2.29 -7.62
N ALA A 38 -9.86 2.90 -8.56
CA ALA A 38 -10.22 4.17 -9.20
C ALA A 38 -10.46 5.32 -8.20
N SER A 39 -9.54 5.51 -7.26
CA SER A 39 -9.59 6.63 -6.32
C SER A 39 -9.65 7.99 -7.04
N GLN A 40 -10.33 8.95 -6.43
CA GLN A 40 -10.47 10.33 -6.91
C GLN A 40 -9.62 11.34 -6.12
N ASP A 41 -8.89 10.85 -5.12
CA ASP A 41 -7.95 11.61 -4.32
C ASP A 41 -6.49 11.31 -4.72
N ARG A 42 -5.52 11.65 -3.86
CA ARG A 42 -4.10 11.43 -4.15
C ARG A 42 -3.59 10.00 -3.90
N SER A 43 -4.46 9.03 -3.59
CA SER A 43 -4.06 7.65 -3.28
C SER A 43 -3.17 7.02 -4.35
N ARG A 44 -3.50 7.22 -5.63
CA ARG A 44 -2.71 6.70 -6.75
C ARG A 44 -1.30 7.28 -6.79
N GLU A 45 -1.15 8.60 -6.59
CA GLU A 45 0.16 9.26 -6.55
C GLU A 45 1.01 8.73 -5.39
N ILE A 46 0.40 8.52 -4.23
CA ILE A 46 1.06 7.98 -3.05
C ILE A 46 1.52 6.53 -3.32
N LEU A 47 0.68 5.67 -3.90
CA LEU A 47 1.05 4.31 -4.29
C LEU A 47 2.24 4.28 -5.26
N GLU A 48 2.25 5.16 -6.27
CA GLU A 48 3.38 5.26 -7.21
C GLU A 48 4.69 5.68 -6.53
N GLY A 49 4.60 6.56 -5.52
CA GLY A 49 5.74 6.95 -4.70
C GLY A 49 6.29 5.79 -3.85
N LEU A 50 5.39 5.04 -3.21
CA LEU A 50 5.74 3.89 -2.37
C LEU A 50 6.35 2.74 -3.19
N ALA A 51 5.87 2.50 -4.41
CA ALA A 51 6.36 1.42 -5.27
C ALA A 51 7.80 1.62 -5.79
N ARG A 52 8.37 2.82 -5.65
CA ARG A 52 9.74 3.17 -6.07
C ARG A 52 10.78 3.11 -4.94
N GLN A 53 10.34 2.89 -3.69
CA GLN A 53 11.22 2.72 -2.53
C GLN A 53 11.78 1.30 -2.48
#